data_AF-A0A954FJA3-F1
#
_entry.id   AF-A0A954FJA3-F1
#
_cell.length_a   1.000
_cell.length_b   1.000
_cell.length_c   1.000
_cell.angle_alpha   90.00
_cell.angle_beta   90.00
_cell.angle_gamma   90.00
#
_symmetry.space_group_name_H-M   'P 1'
#
loop_
_entity.id
_entity.type
_entity.pdbx_description
1 polymer ?
#
loop_
_entity_poly.entity_id
_entity_poly.type
_entity_poly.pdbx_seq_one_letter_code
_entity_poly.pdbx_strand_id
1 'polypeptide(L)'
;MVSQMKGLAQALEIPFQCMETRLRFPWSLVPTSLLPQSTFVLRNPDQIRQRPPRIVISCGRHGVVPALWLKRRFGHQIYTVHIQDPCVDPSGFDMVIVPRHDRIRGENVYLTNGAIHHITPQVLRTAADSALA
;
A
#
# COMPACT_ATOMS: atom_id res chain seq x y z
N MET A 1 -0.57 -8.61 -2.92
CA MET A 1 -0.56 -7.56 -3.98
C MET A 1 0.77 -6.79 -3.97
N VAL A 2 1.90 -7.50 -3.90
CA VAL A 2 3.22 -6.86 -3.76
C VAL A 2 3.65 -6.16 -5.07
N SER A 3 3.21 -6.68 -6.22
CA SER A 3 3.52 -6.13 -7.54
C SER A 3 3.14 -4.66 -7.72
N GLN A 4 1.98 -4.24 -7.21
CA GLN A 4 1.49 -2.86 -7.37
C GLN A 4 2.33 -1.87 -6.56
N MET A 5 2.63 -2.22 -5.29
CA MET A 5 3.51 -1.42 -4.43
C MET A 5 4.91 -1.32 -5.03
N LYS A 6 5.46 -2.43 -5.54
CA LYS A 6 6.78 -2.43 -6.20
C LYS A 6 6.80 -1.54 -7.44
N GLY A 7 5.77 -1.61 -8.29
CA GLY A 7 5.69 -0.76 -9.47
C GLY A 7 5.68 0.72 -9.15
N LEU A 8 4.89 1.14 -8.16
CA LEU A 8 4.90 2.53 -7.73
C LEU A 8 6.25 2.92 -7.09
N ALA A 9 6.80 2.09 -6.21
CA ALA A 9 8.06 2.37 -5.54
C ALA A 9 9.24 2.47 -6.53
N GLN A 10 9.29 1.60 -7.54
CA GLN A 10 10.31 1.64 -8.59
C GLN A 10 10.17 2.89 -9.46
N ALA A 11 8.95 3.29 -9.82
CA ALA A 11 8.70 4.48 -10.61
C ALA A 11 9.08 5.79 -9.88
N LEU A 12 9.18 5.78 -8.54
CA LEU A 12 9.68 6.92 -7.77
C LEU A 12 11.21 7.07 -7.79
N GLU A 13 11.94 6.05 -8.26
CA GLU A 13 13.41 6.06 -8.35
C GLU A 13 14.14 6.42 -7.04
N ILE A 14 13.53 6.11 -5.89
CA ILE A 14 14.10 6.32 -4.55
C ILE A 14 14.43 4.99 -3.87
N PRO A 15 15.45 4.94 -2.98
CA PRO A 15 15.71 3.75 -2.17
C PRO A 15 14.50 3.42 -1.29
N PHE A 16 14.08 2.15 -1.30
CA PHE A 16 12.95 1.68 -0.52
C PHE A 16 13.22 0.31 0.11
N GLN A 17 12.50 0.02 1.20
CA GLN A 17 12.47 -1.28 1.84
C GLN A 17 11.04 -1.85 1.79
N CYS A 18 10.92 -3.14 1.44
CA CYS A 18 9.63 -3.83 1.47
C CYS A 18 9.41 -4.46 2.85
N MET A 19 8.27 -4.17 3.47
CA MET A 19 7.86 -4.75 4.75
C MET A 19 6.58 -5.57 4.55
N GLU A 20 6.58 -6.82 5.00
CA GLU A 20 5.41 -7.68 4.89
C GLU A 20 4.62 -7.65 6.21
N THR A 21 3.44 -7.03 6.17
CA THR A 21 2.51 -7.03 7.29
C THR A 21 1.40 -8.06 7.08
N ARG A 22 1.01 -8.71 8.17
CA ARG A 22 -0.15 -9.60 8.22
C ARG A 22 -1.00 -9.29 9.44
N LEU A 23 -2.31 -9.42 9.29
CA LEU A 23 -3.23 -9.36 10.43
C LEU A 23 -3.14 -10.67 11.20
N ARG A 24 -3.13 -10.60 12.54
CA ARG A 24 -3.18 -11.79 13.40
C ARG A 24 -4.63 -12.27 13.55
N PHE A 25 -4.84 -13.56 13.78
CA PHE A 25 -6.16 -14.08 14.17
C PHE A 25 -6.56 -13.51 15.55
N PRO A 26 -7.84 -13.15 15.79
CA PRO A 26 -9.00 -13.26 14.89
C PRO A 26 -9.20 -12.07 13.96
N TRP A 27 -8.39 -11.01 14.07
CA TRP A 27 -8.50 -9.79 13.26
C TRP A 27 -8.35 -10.04 11.76
N SER A 28 -7.68 -11.12 11.36
CA SER A 28 -7.66 -11.56 9.96
C SER A 28 -9.05 -11.86 9.39
N LEU A 29 -10.05 -12.17 10.23
CA LEU A 29 -11.43 -12.44 9.81
C LEU A 29 -12.30 -11.16 9.80
N VAL A 30 -12.01 -10.20 10.67
CA VAL A 30 -12.82 -8.98 10.86
C VAL A 30 -12.69 -8.02 9.68
N PRO A 31 -13.78 -7.61 9.00
CA PRO A 31 -13.74 -6.65 7.89
C PRO A 31 -12.91 -5.40 8.18
N THR A 32 -12.19 -4.89 7.18
CA THR A 32 -11.25 -3.77 7.36
C THR A 32 -11.90 -2.53 7.99
N SER A 33 -13.14 -2.24 7.63
CA SER A 33 -13.93 -1.13 8.18
C SER A 33 -14.14 -1.19 9.69
N LEU A 34 -14.07 -2.39 10.28
CA LEU A 34 -14.26 -2.65 11.71
C LEU A 34 -12.95 -2.94 12.45
N LEU A 35 -11.80 -2.90 11.75
CA LEU A 35 -10.53 -3.20 12.38
C LEU A 35 -10.07 -2.04 13.28
N PRO A 36 -9.65 -2.35 14.52
CA PRO A 36 -8.93 -1.38 15.34
C PRO A 36 -7.65 -0.94 14.63
N GLN A 37 -7.45 0.37 14.52
CA GLN A 37 -6.27 0.96 13.90
C GLN A 37 -5.08 1.00 14.88
N SER A 38 -4.65 -0.18 15.32
CA SER A 38 -3.60 -0.34 16.32
C SER A 38 -2.66 -1.49 15.98
N THR A 39 -1.40 -1.38 16.40
CA THR A 39 -0.37 -2.39 16.12
C THR A 39 -0.70 -3.77 16.67
N PHE A 40 -1.57 -3.88 17.68
CA PHE A 40 -1.89 -5.17 18.29
C PHE A 40 -2.65 -6.11 17.33
N VAL A 41 -3.29 -5.60 16.28
CA VAL A 41 -3.95 -6.44 15.26
C VAL A 41 -2.96 -7.04 14.27
N LEU A 42 -1.71 -6.60 14.29
CA LEU A 42 -0.64 -7.07 13.41
C LEU A 42 0.07 -8.27 14.03
N ARG A 43 0.51 -9.19 13.17
CA ARG A 43 1.32 -10.34 13.60
C ARG A 43 2.76 -9.94 13.93
N ASN A 44 3.31 -8.99 13.18
CA ASN A 44 4.71 -8.55 13.28
C ASN A 44 4.80 -7.03 13.47
N PRO A 45 4.31 -6.47 14.60
CA PRO A 45 4.23 -5.02 14.80
C PRO A 45 5.58 -4.32 14.85
N ASP A 46 6.65 -5.01 15.22
CA ASP A 46 7.98 -4.41 15.38
C ASP A 46 8.61 -3.98 14.05
N GLN A 47 8.21 -4.61 12.94
CA GLN A 47 8.71 -4.24 11.61
C GLN A 47 8.38 -2.79 11.23
N ILE A 48 7.27 -2.25 11.73
CA ILE A 48 6.81 -0.89 11.41
C ILE A 48 7.16 0.15 12.48
N ARG A 49 7.84 -0.23 13.58
CA ARG A 49 8.19 0.67 14.70
C ARG A 49 9.52 1.41 14.51
N GLN A 50 9.99 1.51 13.27
CA GLN A 50 11.27 2.10 12.92
C GLN A 50 11.22 3.64 12.86
N ARG A 51 12.34 4.28 12.50
CA ARG A 51 12.41 5.72 12.22
C ARG A 51 11.38 6.09 11.12
N PRO A 52 10.79 7.31 11.17
CA PRO A 52 9.78 7.71 10.19
C PRO A 52 10.36 7.72 8.77
N PRO A 53 9.79 6.94 7.82
CA PRO A 53 10.16 7.05 6.41
C PRO A 53 9.53 8.32 5.82
N ARG A 54 10.11 8.87 4.74
CA ARG A 54 9.50 10.03 4.06
C ARG A 54 8.17 9.68 3.37
N ILE A 55 8.07 8.47 2.81
CA ILE A 55 6.90 7.98 2.09
C ILE A 55 6.56 6.58 2.59
N VAL A 56 5.27 6.32 2.81
CA VAL A 56 4.73 4.97 3.07
C VAL A 56 3.82 4.60 1.93
N ILE A 57 4.18 3.53 1.20
CA ILE A 57 3.34 2.93 0.17
C ILE A 57 2.72 1.68 0.74
N SER A 58 1.39 1.61 0.74
CA SER A 58 0.63 0.47 1.22
C SER A 58 -0.37 0.01 0.16
N CYS A 59 -0.78 -1.25 0.22
CA CYS A 59 -1.75 -1.80 -0.74
C CYS A 59 -2.59 -2.89 -0.11
N GLY A 60 -3.89 -2.86 -0.40
CA GLY A 60 -4.86 -3.86 0.02
C GLY A 60 -5.05 -3.94 1.53
N ARG A 61 -5.91 -4.87 1.95
CA ARG A 61 -6.41 -4.99 3.33
C ARG A 61 -5.33 -5.02 4.42
N HIS A 62 -4.27 -5.82 4.25
CA HIS A 62 -3.22 -5.93 5.28
C HIS A 62 -2.33 -4.68 5.38
N GLY A 63 -2.37 -3.80 4.38
CA GLY A 63 -1.63 -2.53 4.36
C GLY A 63 -2.40 -1.36 5.00
N VAL A 64 -3.72 -1.47 5.17
CA VAL A 64 -4.57 -0.36 5.67
C VAL A 64 -4.20 0.03 7.11
N VAL A 65 -4.30 -0.90 8.06
CA VAL A 65 -4.01 -0.63 9.48
C VAL A 65 -2.59 -0.12 9.73
N PRO A 66 -1.51 -0.74 9.19
CA PRO A 66 -0.16 -0.24 9.45
C PRO A 66 0.05 1.17 8.88
N ALA A 67 -0.47 1.47 7.68
CA ALA A 67 -0.35 2.80 7.09
C ALA A 67 -1.09 3.88 7.88
N LEU A 68 -2.33 3.61 8.32
CA LEU A 68 -3.10 4.52 9.16
C LEU A 68 -2.46 4.72 10.53
N TRP A 69 -1.92 3.65 11.13
CA TRP A 69 -1.21 3.74 12.40
C TRP A 69 0.05 4.61 12.26
N LEU A 70 0.84 4.43 11.20
CA LEU A 70 2.01 5.26 10.90
C LEU A 70 1.61 6.72 10.67
N LYS A 71 0.52 6.97 9.92
CA LYS A 71 0.01 8.33 9.68
C LYS A 71 -0.36 9.03 10.97
N ARG A 72 -1.05 8.35 11.88
CA ARG A 72 -1.39 8.89 13.20
C ARG A 72 -0.15 9.12 14.07
N ARG A 73 0.84 8.23 13.99
CA ARG A 73 2.05 8.28 14.82
C ARG A 73 3.00 9.40 14.42
N PHE A 74 3.11 9.69 13.12
CA PHE A 74 4.12 10.60 12.57
C PHE A 74 3.52 11.84 11.87
N GLY A 75 2.22 11.85 11.58
CA GLY A 75 1.50 12.99 11.04
C GLY A 75 2.06 13.48 9.71
N HIS A 76 2.49 14.75 9.67
CA HIS A 76 3.05 15.40 8.50
C HIS A 76 4.52 15.05 8.21
N GLN A 77 5.19 14.28 9.08
CA GLN A 77 6.56 13.82 8.83
C GLN A 77 6.63 12.77 7.73
N ILE A 78 5.50 12.14 7.41
CA ILE A 78 5.40 11.09 6.39
C ILE A 78 4.29 11.42 5.39
N TYR A 79 4.46 10.96 4.16
CA TYR A 79 3.43 10.98 3.12
C TYR A 79 2.91 9.56 2.88
N THR A 80 1.61 9.32 3.06
CA THR A 80 1.00 8.00 2.91
C THR A 80 0.26 7.86 1.58
N VAL A 81 0.65 6.86 0.80
CA VAL A 81 -0.05 6.44 -0.42
C VAL A 81 -0.64 5.05 -0.18
N HIS A 82 -1.94 4.91 -0.37
CA HIS A 82 -2.61 3.61 -0.35
C HIS A 82 -3.07 3.23 -1.75
N ILE A 83 -2.85 1.98 -2.16
CA ILE A 83 -3.28 1.46 -3.46
C ILE A 83 -4.42 0.46 -3.22
N GLN A 84 -5.49 0.57 -4.03
CA GLN A 84 -6.80 -0.10 -3.93
C GLN A 84 -7.74 0.56 -2.93
N ASP A 85 -9.03 0.21 -3.00
CA ASP A 85 -10.03 0.63 -2.03
C ASP A 85 -9.65 0.14 -0.61
N PRO A 86 -9.38 1.06 0.34
CA PRO A 86 -9.01 0.69 1.71
C PRO A 86 -10.23 0.20 2.54
N CYS A 87 -11.46 0.32 2.01
CA CYS A 87 -12.73 0.03 2.70
C CYS A 87 -12.90 0.80 4.03
N VAL A 88 -12.25 1.95 4.15
CA VAL A 88 -12.33 2.92 5.26
C VAL A 88 -12.33 4.33 4.67
N ASP A 89 -12.54 5.35 5.51
CA ASP A 89 -12.47 6.75 5.07
C ASP A 89 -11.12 7.05 4.41
N PRO A 90 -11.10 7.44 3.10
CA PRO A 90 -9.87 7.73 2.39
C PRO A 90 -9.13 8.93 2.99
N SER A 91 -9.78 9.84 3.72
CA SER A 91 -9.14 11.02 4.34
C SER A 91 -8.06 10.65 5.38
N GLY A 92 -8.02 9.40 5.83
CA GLY A 92 -6.95 8.86 6.68
C GLY A 92 -5.58 8.73 5.98
N PHE A 93 -5.52 8.95 4.66
CA PHE A 93 -4.30 8.89 3.86
C PHE A 93 -4.00 10.24 3.21
N ASP A 94 -2.76 10.49 2.81
CA ASP A 94 -2.46 11.65 1.97
C ASP A 94 -2.89 11.43 0.51
N MET A 95 -2.85 10.18 0.03
CA MET A 95 -3.32 9.81 -1.30
C MET A 95 -3.84 8.36 -1.33
N VAL A 96 -4.93 8.13 -2.06
CA VAL A 96 -5.46 6.79 -2.35
C VAL A 96 -5.55 6.60 -3.85
N ILE A 97 -4.91 5.57 -4.39
CA ILE A 97 -4.90 5.24 -5.82
C ILE A 97 -5.82 4.04 -6.03
N VAL A 98 -6.91 4.23 -6.76
CA VAL A 98 -7.91 3.17 -6.98
C VAL A 98 -8.30 3.04 -8.45
N PRO A 99 -8.58 1.82 -8.95
CA PRO A 99 -9.20 1.65 -10.25
C PRO A 99 -10.57 2.36 -10.34
N ARG A 100 -10.90 2.89 -11.52
CA ARG A 100 -12.17 3.62 -11.78
C ARG A 100 -13.43 2.83 -11.43
N HIS A 101 -13.37 1.49 -11.46
CA HIS A 101 -14.51 0.63 -11.15
C HIS A 101 -14.81 0.53 -9.64
N ASP A 102 -13.86 0.87 -8.78
CA ASP A 102 -14.10 0.99 -7.34
C ASP A 102 -14.99 2.21 -7.08
N ARG A 103 -15.86 2.14 -6.08
CA ARG A 103 -16.87 3.18 -5.82
C ARG A 103 -16.37 4.31 -4.92
N ILE A 104 -15.23 4.14 -4.25
CA ILE A 104 -14.67 5.13 -3.32
C ILE A 104 -14.29 6.44 -4.03
N ARG A 105 -14.61 7.58 -3.40
CA ARG A 105 -14.32 8.92 -3.89
C ARG A 105 -13.84 9.80 -2.73
N GLY A 106 -13.06 10.83 -3.03
CA GLY A 106 -12.51 11.78 -2.07
C GLY A 106 -11.53 12.71 -2.75
N GLU A 107 -11.20 13.84 -2.12
CA GLU A 107 -10.27 14.84 -2.68
C GLU A 107 -8.86 14.28 -2.90
N ASN A 108 -8.47 13.30 -2.08
CA ASN A 108 -7.19 12.62 -2.15
C ASN A 108 -7.24 11.29 -2.94
N VAL A 109 -8.32 11.03 -3.67
CA VAL A 109 -8.49 9.78 -4.44
C VAL A 109 -8.11 10.01 -5.90
N TYR A 110 -7.09 9.29 -6.36
CA TYR A 110 -6.63 9.27 -7.74
C TYR A 110 -7.14 8.02 -8.46
N LEU A 111 -7.86 8.22 -9.57
CA LEU A 111 -8.49 7.14 -10.33
C LEU A 111 -7.58 6.62 -11.45
N THR A 112 -7.37 5.31 -11.50
CA THR A 112 -6.62 4.63 -12.57
C THR A 112 -7.57 3.82 -13.46
N ASN A 113 -7.16 3.53 -14.71
CA ASN A 113 -7.98 2.68 -15.58
C ASN A 113 -7.96 1.19 -15.14
N GLY A 114 -6.92 0.77 -14.45
CA GLY A 114 -6.76 -0.58 -13.93
C GLY A 114 -5.72 -0.64 -12.81
N ALA A 115 -5.32 -1.85 -12.44
CA ALA A 115 -4.27 -2.06 -11.45
C ALA A 115 -2.92 -1.54 -11.97
N ILE A 116 -2.22 -0.73 -11.17
CA ILE A 116 -0.85 -0.29 -11.49
C ILE A 116 0.14 -1.44 -11.35
N HIS A 117 1.18 -1.47 -12.19
CA HIS A 117 2.19 -2.53 -12.20
C HIS A 117 3.53 -2.05 -12.75
N HIS A 118 4.58 -2.83 -12.53
CA HIS A 118 5.94 -2.57 -13.01
C HIS A 118 6.23 -3.15 -14.41
N ILE A 119 5.27 -3.85 -15.02
CA ILE A 119 5.46 -4.45 -16.36
C ILE A 119 5.44 -3.36 -17.43
N THR A 120 6.59 -3.13 -18.06
CA THR A 120 6.77 -2.21 -19.19
C THR A 120 7.07 -2.99 -20.47
N PRO A 121 6.94 -2.37 -21.66
CA PRO A 121 7.38 -2.99 -22.91
C PRO A 121 8.84 -3.48 -22.87
N GLN A 122 9.72 -2.77 -22.16
CA GLN A 122 11.12 -3.15 -21.97
C GLN A 122 11.24 -4.42 -21.13
N VAL A 123 10.55 -4.51 -19.99
CA VAL A 123 10.54 -5.71 -19.14
C VAL A 123 10.06 -6.94 -19.93
N LEU A 124 9.03 -6.78 -20.76
CA LEU A 124 8.52 -7.86 -21.60
C LEU A 124 9.55 -8.32 -22.65
N ARG A 125 10.23 -7.38 -23.32
CA ARG A 125 11.29 -7.70 -24.30
C ARG A 125 12.43 -8.47 -23.65
N THR A 126 12.97 -7.96 -22.54
CA THR A 126 14.06 -8.63 -21.81
C THR A 126 13.67 -10.05 -21.37
N ALA A 127 12.44 -10.24 -20.89
CA ALA A 127 11.96 -11.56 -20.50
C ALA A 127 11.81 -12.52 -21.69
N ALA A 128 11.36 -12.02 -22.85
CA ALA A 128 11.26 -12.82 -24.07
C ALA A 128 12.64 -13.26 -24.58
N ASP A 129 13.61 -12.36 -24.60
CA ASP A 129 14.98 -12.65 -25.03
C ASP A 129 15.67 -13.67 -24.10
N SER A 130 15.42 -13.57 -22.79
CA SER A 130 15.99 -14.49 -21.79
C SER A 130 15.38 -15.89 -21.83
N ALA A 131 14.16 -16.05 -22.37
CA ALA A 131 13.49 -17.34 -22.47
C ALA A 131 13.87 -18.12 -23.74
N LEU A 132 14.51 -17.46 -24.69
CA LEU A 132 15.00 -18.03 -25.96
C LEU A 132 16.49 -18.42 -25.89
N ALA A 133 17.16 -18.10 -24.78
CA ALA A 133 18.55 -18.46 -24.47
C ALA A 133 18.60 -19.68 -23.54
#